data_AF-A0A1Y3YZC9-F1
#
_entry.id   AF-A0A1Y3YZC9-F1
#
_cell.length_a   1.000
_cell.length_b   1.000
_cell.length_c   1.000
_cell.angle_alpha   90.00
_cell.angle_beta   90.00
_cell.angle_gamma   90.00
#
_symmetry.space_group_name_H-M   'P 1'
#
loop_
_entity.id
_entity.type
_entity.pdbx_description
1 polymer ?
#
loop_
_entity_poly.entity_id
_entity_poly.type
_entity_poly.pdbx_seq_one_letter_code
_entity_poly.pdbx_strand_id
1 'polypeptide(L)'
;MAQVVVDSSVMRDKAKTLENASVTIQSLYAEMLQEVTTTANRMKGVTIETEKKQFASMQSTFDTIVKDIKAYSTFLTEAAESYEAAELEGTQRAQEQGKIF
;
A
#
# COMPACT_ATOMS: atom_id res chain seq x y z
N MET A 1 16.97 -26.49 15.64
CA MET A 1 17.12 -25.42 14.61
C MET A 1 16.12 -24.34 14.97
N ALA A 2 16.54 -23.10 15.20
CA ALA A 2 15.60 -22.00 15.40
C ALA A 2 14.93 -21.73 14.05
N GLN A 3 13.73 -22.27 13.85
CA GLN A 3 12.89 -21.96 12.71
C GLN A 3 12.49 -20.50 12.90
N VAL A 4 13.15 -19.58 12.19
CA VAL A 4 12.61 -18.23 12.04
C VAL A 4 11.40 -18.40 11.14
N VAL A 5 10.25 -18.73 11.74
CA VAL A 5 8.97 -18.77 11.06
C VAL A 5 8.63 -17.31 10.77
N VAL A 6 8.84 -16.89 9.52
CA VAL A 6 8.30 -15.61 9.07
C VAL A 6 6.80 -15.79 8.99
N ASP A 7 6.07 -15.07 9.85
CA ASP A 7 4.61 -15.17 9.92
C ASP A 7 3.99 -14.49 8.68
N SER A 8 3.60 -15.34 7.71
CA SER A 8 2.97 -14.92 6.46
C SER A 8 1.64 -14.20 6.71
N SER A 9 0.95 -14.48 7.82
CA SER A 9 -0.29 -13.79 8.20
C SER A 9 -0.02 -12.33 8.55
N VAL A 10 1.03 -12.07 9.34
CA VAL A 10 1.46 -10.71 9.71
C VAL A 10 1.86 -9.91 8.48
N MET A 11 2.51 -10.54 7.51
CA MET A 11 2.86 -9.90 6.23
C MET A 11 1.61 -9.49 5.44
N ARG A 12 0.62 -10.39 5.33
CA ARG A 12 -0.65 -10.10 4.64
C ARG A 12 -1.47 -9.03 5.35
N ASP A 13 -1.52 -9.04 6.67
CA ASP A 13 -2.22 -8.02 7.45
C ASP A 13 -1.61 -6.63 7.24
N LYS A 14 -0.27 -6.55 7.22
CA LYS A 14 0.45 -5.31 6.90
C LYS A 14 0.22 -4.89 5.44
N ALA A 15 0.27 -5.83 4.49
CA ALA A 15 -0.04 -5.56 3.09
C ALA A 15 -1.44 -4.95 2.95
N LYS A 16 -2.44 -5.50 3.64
CA LYS A 16 -3.82 -5.00 3.62
C LYS A 16 -3.96 -3.62 4.25
N THR A 17 -3.23 -3.38 5.35
CA THR A 17 -3.19 -2.06 6.01
C THR A 17 -2.66 -0.99 5.05
N LEU A 18 -1.59 -1.30 4.31
CA LEU A 18 -1.01 -0.40 3.31
C LEU A 18 -1.95 -0.16 2.13
N GLU A 19 -2.59 -1.22 1.64
CA GLU A 19 -3.59 -1.10 0.57
C GLU A 19 -4.71 -0.15 0.97
N ASN A 20 -5.29 -0.35 2.16
CA ASN A 20 -6.35 0.50 2.70
C ASN A 20 -5.86 1.96 2.88
N ALA A 21 -4.66 2.16 3.40
CA ALA A 21 -4.07 3.50 3.55
C ALA A 21 -3.92 4.21 2.19
N SER A 22 -3.50 3.49 1.15
CA SER A 22 -3.37 4.04 -0.20
C SER A 22 -4.71 4.53 -0.77
N VAL A 23 -5.79 3.77 -0.54
CA VAL A 23 -7.15 4.14 -0.96
C VAL A 23 -7.64 5.37 -0.19
N THR A 24 -7.42 5.40 1.13
CA THR A 24 -7.79 6.54 1.98
C THR A 24 -7.08 7.83 1.55
N ILE A 25 -5.77 7.77 1.30
CA ILE A 25 -4.99 8.92 0.84
C ILE A 25 -5.55 9.45 -0.49
N GLN A 26 -5.88 8.55 -1.42
CA GLN A 26 -6.44 8.93 -2.71
C GLN A 26 -7.82 9.60 -2.58
N SER A 27 -8.68 9.08 -1.70
CA SER A 27 -10.01 9.67 -1.42
C SER A 27 -9.88 11.07 -0.81
N LEU A 28 -9.07 11.21 0.24
CA LEU A 28 -8.89 12.48 0.94
C LEU A 28 -8.31 13.56 0.01
N TYR A 29 -7.37 13.20 -0.86
CA TYR A 29 -6.86 14.13 -1.86
C TYR A 29 -7.93 14.58 -2.85
N ALA A 30 -8.75 13.64 -3.35
CA ALA A 30 -9.84 13.95 -4.28
C ALA A 30 -10.91 14.85 -3.65
N GLU A 31 -11.29 14.56 -2.40
CA GLU A 31 -12.24 15.36 -1.61
C GLU A 31 -11.73 16.80 -1.43
N MET A 32 -10.47 16.96 -1.00
CA MET A 32 -9.85 18.28 -0.83
C MET A 32 -9.74 19.05 -2.14
N LEU A 33 -9.36 18.39 -3.24
CA LEU A 33 -9.28 19.02 -4.56
C LEU A 33 -10.65 19.54 -5.01
N GLN A 34 -11.71 18.77 -4.76
CA GLN A 34 -13.08 19.15 -5.06
C GLN A 34 -13.52 20.36 -4.21
N GLU A 35 -13.18 20.37 -2.92
CA GLU A 35 -13.51 21.48 -2.01
C GLU A 35 -12.80 22.79 -2.42
N VAL A 36 -11.48 22.73 -2.66
CA VAL A 36 -10.69 23.88 -3.12
C VAL A 36 -11.23 24.41 -4.45
N THR A 37 -11.55 23.52 -5.39
CA THR A 37 -12.12 23.90 -6.70
C THR A 37 -13.49 24.58 -6.53
N THR A 38 -14.35 24.03 -5.68
CA THR A 38 -15.68 24.58 -5.42
C THR A 38 -15.61 25.97 -4.78
N THR A 39 -14.71 26.14 -3.82
CA THR A 39 -14.47 27.42 -3.12
C THR A 39 -13.92 28.48 -4.07
N ALA A 40 -12.92 28.13 -4.88
CA ALA A 40 -12.34 29.02 -5.89
C ALA A 40 -13.39 29.55 -6.88
N ASN A 41 -14.26 28.65 -7.37
CA ASN A 41 -15.32 29.01 -8.31
C ASN A 41 -16.37 29.97 -7.70
N ARG A 42 -16.59 29.92 -6.38
CA ARG A 42 -17.54 30.79 -5.67
C ARG A 42 -16.95 32.15 -5.30
N MET A 43 -15.69 32.19 -4.86
CA MET A 43 -15.09 33.40 -4.27
C MET A 43 -14.42 34.33 -5.28
N LYS A 44 -14.09 33.87 -6.49
CA LYS A 44 -13.47 34.64 -7.60
C LYS A 44 -12.38 35.62 -7.11
N GLY A 45 -11.13 35.13 -7.03
CA GLY A 45 -9.98 35.96 -6.67
C GLY A 45 -8.65 35.34 -7.08
N VAL A 46 -7.62 36.18 -7.27
CA VAL A 46 -6.29 35.72 -7.72
C VAL A 46 -5.64 34.79 -6.70
N THR A 47 -5.82 35.04 -5.41
CA THR A 47 -5.29 34.19 -4.33
C THR A 47 -5.87 32.78 -4.37
N ILE A 48 -7.21 32.65 -4.39
CA ILE A 48 -7.87 31.33 -4.37
C ILE A 48 -7.64 30.55 -5.68
N GLU A 49 -7.49 31.24 -6.82
CA GLU A 49 -7.09 30.60 -8.08
C GLU A 49 -5.64 30.11 -8.05
N THR A 50 -4.76 30.81 -7.34
CA THR A 50 -3.37 30.38 -7.13
C THR A 50 -3.32 29.14 -6.25
N GLU A 51 -4.07 29.13 -5.14
CA GLU A 51 -4.18 27.97 -4.25
C GLU A 51 -4.77 26.74 -4.97
N LYS A 52 -5.81 26.93 -5.78
CA LYS A 52 -6.38 25.86 -6.63
C LYS A 52 -5.32 25.22 -7.53
N LYS A 53 -4.50 26.03 -8.20
CA LYS A 53 -3.43 25.53 -9.07
C LYS A 53 -2.34 24.81 -8.28
N GLN A 54 -1.95 25.35 -7.13
CA GLN A 54 -0.97 24.72 -6.26
C GLN A 54 -1.48 23.36 -5.78
N PHE A 55 -2.71 23.28 -5.28
CA PHE A 55 -3.29 22.03 -4.82
C PHE A 55 -3.40 21.00 -5.94
N ALA A 56 -3.88 21.39 -7.12
CA ALA A 56 -3.93 20.52 -8.29
C ALA A 56 -2.55 20.01 -8.73
N SER A 57 -1.50 20.85 -8.60
CA SER A 57 -0.13 20.45 -8.94
C SER A 57 0.43 19.36 -8.02
N MET A 58 -0.11 19.22 -6.80
CA MET A 58 0.28 18.19 -5.85
C MET A 58 -0.23 16.79 -6.23
N GLN A 59 -1.11 16.66 -7.22
CA GLN A 59 -1.63 15.37 -7.68
C GLN A 59 -0.52 14.35 -7.93
N SER A 60 0.53 14.77 -8.65
CA SER A 60 1.65 13.89 -8.99
C SER A 60 2.39 13.35 -7.75
N THR A 61 2.50 14.16 -6.69
CA THR A 61 3.10 13.76 -5.42
C THR A 61 2.23 12.70 -4.72
N PHE A 62 0.92 12.93 -4.64
CA PHE A 62 -0.02 11.98 -4.05
C PHE A 62 -0.08 10.67 -4.84
N ASP A 63 -0.10 10.74 -6.17
CA ASP A 63 -0.08 9.57 -7.04
C ASP A 63 1.20 8.74 -6.83
N THR A 64 2.35 9.40 -6.63
CA THR A 64 3.62 8.73 -6.33
C THR A 64 3.57 8.05 -4.97
N ILE A 65 3.08 8.72 -3.93
CA ILE A 65 2.92 8.14 -2.58
C ILE A 65 2.01 6.91 -2.63
N VAL A 66 0.86 7.01 -3.31
CA VAL A 66 -0.08 5.90 -3.47
C VAL A 66 0.56 4.73 -4.21
N LYS A 67 1.32 5.01 -5.27
CA LYS A 67 2.05 4.01 -6.04
C LYS A 67 3.08 3.27 -5.18
N ASP A 68 3.86 3.99 -4.39
CA ASP A 68 4.91 3.40 -3.55
C ASP A 68 4.31 2.54 -2.42
N ILE A 69 3.24 3.02 -1.79
CA ILE A 69 2.50 2.25 -0.77
C ILE A 69 1.94 0.95 -1.37
N LYS A 70 1.35 1.02 -2.57
CA LYS A 70 0.83 -0.16 -3.27
C LYS A 70 1.95 -1.14 -3.65
N ALA A 71 3.08 -0.63 -4.14
CA ALA A 71 4.23 -1.48 -4.45
C ALA A 71 4.74 -2.22 -3.22
N TYR A 72 4.80 -1.55 -2.06
CA TYR A 72 5.21 -2.20 -0.82
C TYR A 72 4.18 -3.20 -0.28
N SER A 73 2.89 -2.91 -0.45
CA SER A 73 1.80 -3.87 -0.18
C SER A 73 1.96 -5.13 -1.02
N THR A 74 2.16 -4.99 -2.34
CA THR A 74 2.40 -6.11 -3.26
C THR A 74 3.62 -6.92 -2.85
N PHE A 75 4.74 -6.26 -2.55
CA PHE A 75 5.96 -6.92 -2.07
C PHE A 75 5.70 -7.80 -0.84
N LEU A 76 4.93 -7.30 0.14
CA LEU A 76 4.62 -8.08 1.35
C LEU A 76 3.73 -9.30 1.05
N THR A 77 2.79 -9.17 0.12
CA THR A 77 1.98 -10.31 -0.33
C THR A 77 2.84 -11.37 -1.03
N GLU A 78 3.69 -10.96 -1.97
CA GLU A 78 4.60 -11.87 -2.69
C GLU A 78 5.60 -12.55 -1.75
N ALA A 79 6.11 -11.82 -0.76
CA ALA A 79 6.97 -12.37 0.28
C ALA A 79 6.24 -13.44 1.09
N ALA A 80 5.00 -13.17 1.54
CA ALA A 80 4.19 -14.12 2.28
C ALA A 80 3.96 -15.43 1.49
N GLU A 81 3.64 -15.32 0.21
CA GLU A 81 3.46 -16.47 -0.68
C GLU A 81 4.76 -17.26 -0.88
N SER A 82 5.89 -16.56 -1.05
CA SER A 82 7.20 -17.19 -1.22
C SER A 82 7.63 -17.98 0.03
N TYR A 83 7.37 -17.44 1.23
CA TYR A 83 7.69 -18.12 2.48
C TYR A 83 6.86 -19.40 2.67
N GLU A 84 5.56 -19.35 2.40
CA GLU A 84 4.69 -20.52 2.50
C GLU A 84 5.06 -21.62 1.51
N ALA A 85 5.40 -21.24 0.28
CA ALA A 85 5.86 -22.19 -0.72
C ALA A 85 7.15 -22.91 -0.27
N ALA A 86 8.11 -22.15 0.28
CA ALA A 86 9.36 -22.70 0.79
C ALA A 86 9.15 -23.60 2.02
N GLU A 87 8.24 -23.25 2.93
CA GLU A 87 7.91 -24.08 4.09
C GLU A 87 7.23 -25.39 3.67
N LEU A 88 6.31 -25.34 2.71
CA LEU A 88 5.64 -26.51 2.16
C LEU A 88 6.64 -27.45 1.47
N GLU A 89 7.54 -26.92 0.64
CA GLU A 89 8.59 -27.69 -0.03
C GLU A 89 9.56 -28.31 0.99
N GLY A 90 9.99 -27.54 1.98
CA GLY A 90 10.86 -28.01 3.06
C GLY A 90 10.23 -29.14 3.86
N THR A 91 8.93 -29.00 4.17
CA THR A 91 8.15 -30.03 4.85
C THR A 91 8.08 -31.29 4.00
N GLN A 92 7.65 -31.20 2.73
CA GLN A 92 7.56 -32.35 1.82
C GLN A 92 8.88 -33.11 1.69
N ARG A 93 10.00 -32.40 1.46
CA ARG A 93 11.33 -33.01 1.39
C ARG A 93 11.73 -33.70 2.70
N ALA A 94 11.35 -33.16 3.85
CA ALA A 94 11.60 -33.79 5.15
C ALA A 94 10.74 -35.06 5.33
N GLN A 95 9.51 -35.08 4.81
CA GLN A 95 8.66 -36.28 4.80
C GLN A 95 9.24 -37.38 3.92
N GLU A 96 9.67 -37.03 2.71
CA GLU A 96 10.28 -37.97 1.75
C GLU A 96 11.58 -38.58 2.26
N GLN A 97 12.38 -37.83 3.03
CA GLN A 97 13.61 -38.32 3.64
C GLN A 97 13.38 -39.10 4.95
N GLY A 98 12.13 -39.32 5.37
CA GLY A 98 11.80 -40.01 6.62
C GLY A 98 12.33 -39.29 7.87
N LYS A 99 12.56 -37.97 7.79
CA LYS A 99 13.14 -37.14 8.87
C LYS A 99 12.10 -36.45 9.75
N ILE A 100 10.81 -36.76 9.59
CA ILE A 100 9.79 -36.30 10.53
C ILE A 100 9.97 -37.12 11.82
N PHE A 101 10.43 -36.47 12.89
CA PHE A 101 10.39 -36.98 14.26
C PHE A 101 9.33 -36.21 15.04
#